data_AF-A0A968LHV5-F1
#
_entry.id   AF-A0A968LHV5-F1
#
_cell.length_a   1.000
_cell.length_b   1.000
_cell.length_c   1.000
_cell.angle_alpha   90.00
_cell.angle_beta   90.00
_cell.angle_gamma   90.00
#
_symmetry.space_group_name_H-M   'P 1'
#
loop_
_entity.id
_entity.type
_entity.pdbx_description
1 polymer ?
#
loop_
_entity_poly.entity_id
_entity_poly.type
_entity_poly.pdbx_seq_one_letter_code
_entity_poly.pdbx_strand_id
1 'polypeptide(L)'
;MPMTYVPNTNRFVRQEVQPIVEAIAESPVLLLPGVMLRGLPDMEVVDQLQAVRDLPSGGYALFASEHFRPSFGKLLQQAPIPDEARVLPHRRPFRVAYLRFSDLRKEWQTLMDGDRLWIRGENRVQWEQQSQSLYRSLDLVSRQPNLANIGQARKNLSAMAENLPQWMRLEGIERPYRLATWRNRLESIEALLRYGEPRLGKINANLSANQPKQGTVAPKDE
;
A
#
# COMPACT_ATOMS: atom_id res chain seq x y z
N MET A 1 -1.53 -12.71 -11.86
CA MET A 1 -2.79 -11.95 -11.74
C MET A 1 -3.92 -12.94 -11.88
N PRO A 2 -4.71 -13.21 -10.83
CA PRO A 2 -5.84 -14.13 -10.92
C PRO A 2 -7.04 -13.47 -11.62
N MET A 3 -7.80 -14.30 -12.35
CA MET A 3 -9.02 -13.90 -13.06
C MET A 3 -10.23 -14.04 -12.12
N THR A 4 -10.40 -13.07 -11.22
CA THR A 4 -11.41 -13.09 -10.14
C THR A 4 -12.75 -12.52 -10.62
N TYR A 5 -13.38 -13.16 -11.59
CA TYR A 5 -14.51 -12.57 -12.32
C TYR A 5 -15.86 -12.98 -11.74
N VAL A 6 -16.38 -12.15 -10.84
CA VAL A 6 -17.70 -12.34 -10.24
C VAL A 6 -18.40 -10.97 -10.11
N PRO A 7 -19.65 -10.83 -10.54
CA PRO A 7 -20.33 -9.54 -10.55
C PRO A 7 -20.75 -9.05 -9.15
N ASN A 8 -20.92 -9.93 -8.17
CA ASN A 8 -21.30 -9.56 -6.82
C ASN A 8 -20.07 -9.29 -5.94
N THR A 9 -19.98 -8.09 -5.36
CA THR A 9 -18.84 -7.65 -4.53
C THR A 9 -18.52 -8.58 -3.35
N ASN A 10 -19.52 -9.05 -2.60
CA ASN A 10 -19.29 -9.92 -1.44
C ASN A 10 -18.71 -11.29 -1.88
N ARG A 11 -19.29 -11.87 -2.93
CA ARG A 11 -18.81 -13.14 -3.50
C ARG A 11 -17.40 -12.99 -4.09
N PHE A 12 -17.17 -11.91 -4.83
CA PHE A 12 -15.86 -11.54 -5.36
C PHE A 12 -14.79 -11.51 -4.26
N VAL A 13 -15.05 -10.78 -3.17
CA VAL A 13 -14.09 -10.69 -2.05
C VAL A 13 -13.87 -12.05 -1.39
N ARG A 14 -14.96 -12.71 -0.95
CA ARG A 14 -14.85 -13.89 -0.08
C ARG A 14 -14.41 -15.16 -0.80
N GLN A 15 -14.82 -15.35 -2.05
CA GLN A 15 -14.62 -16.62 -2.76
C GLN A 15 -13.45 -16.56 -3.74
N GLU A 16 -13.19 -15.40 -4.32
CA GLU A 16 -12.18 -15.28 -5.38
C GLU A 16 -10.89 -14.63 -4.87
N VAL A 17 -10.99 -13.56 -4.07
CA VAL A 17 -9.79 -12.80 -3.66
C VAL A 17 -9.21 -13.30 -2.34
N GLN A 18 -10.03 -13.47 -1.31
CA GLN A 18 -9.58 -13.80 0.05
C GLN A 18 -8.79 -15.12 0.14
N PRO A 19 -9.21 -16.24 -0.50
CA PRO A 19 -8.44 -17.48 -0.42
C PRO A 19 -7.06 -17.36 -1.06
N ILE A 20 -6.95 -16.58 -2.13
CA ILE A 20 -5.68 -16.34 -2.82
C ILE A 20 -4.77 -15.47 -1.96
N VAL A 21 -5.32 -14.42 -1.33
CA VAL A 21 -4.60 -13.58 -0.35
C VAL A 21 -3.97 -14.46 0.74
N GLU A 22 -4.75 -15.34 1.33
CA GLU A 22 -4.30 -16.23 2.41
C GLU A 22 -3.23 -17.21 1.93
N ALA A 23 -3.43 -17.81 0.74
CA ALA A 23 -2.47 -18.77 0.17
C ALA A 23 -1.09 -18.17 -0.14
N ILE A 24 -1.02 -16.86 -0.43
CA ILE A 24 0.22 -16.17 -0.79
C ILE A 24 0.70 -15.21 0.30
N ALA A 25 0.11 -15.27 1.50
CA ALA A 25 0.36 -14.34 2.59
C ALA A 25 1.85 -14.23 2.96
N GLU A 26 2.64 -15.29 2.74
CA GLU A 26 4.10 -15.35 2.96
C GLU A 26 4.94 -15.40 1.67
N SER A 27 4.30 -15.36 0.51
CA SER A 27 4.98 -15.49 -0.78
C SER A 27 5.52 -14.13 -1.30
N PRO A 28 6.70 -14.07 -1.96
CA PRO A 28 7.29 -12.84 -2.50
C PRO A 28 6.64 -12.40 -3.83
N VAL A 29 5.32 -12.41 -3.87
CA VAL A 29 4.49 -12.08 -5.05
C VAL A 29 3.56 -10.93 -4.71
N LEU A 30 3.27 -10.08 -5.72
CA LEU A 30 2.23 -9.07 -5.60
C LEU A 30 0.93 -9.60 -6.19
N LEU A 31 -0.12 -9.60 -5.37
CA LEU A 31 -1.46 -9.89 -5.81
C LEU A 31 -2.09 -8.65 -6.46
N LEU A 32 -2.65 -8.84 -7.65
CA LEU A 32 -3.44 -7.84 -8.35
C LEU A 32 -4.73 -8.53 -8.80
N PRO A 33 -5.81 -8.47 -8.00
CA PRO A 33 -7.11 -9.03 -8.38
C PRO A 33 -7.63 -8.37 -9.64
N GLY A 34 -8.19 -9.18 -10.54
CA GLY A 34 -8.79 -8.71 -11.78
C GLY A 34 -10.27 -8.36 -11.59
N VAL A 35 -10.66 -7.12 -11.91
CA VAL A 35 -12.05 -6.66 -11.90
C VAL A 35 -12.60 -6.67 -13.33
N MET A 36 -13.69 -7.40 -13.57
CA MET A 36 -14.29 -7.58 -14.91
C MET A 36 -15.35 -6.51 -15.21
N LEU A 37 -15.00 -5.49 -15.99
CA LEU A 37 -15.86 -4.41 -16.47
C LEU A 37 -17.04 -4.88 -17.34
N ARG A 38 -16.92 -6.01 -18.05
CA ARG A 38 -17.96 -6.47 -18.98
C ARG A 38 -19.24 -6.80 -18.21
N GLY A 39 -20.32 -6.09 -18.54
CA GLY A 39 -21.65 -6.36 -17.97
C GLY A 39 -21.83 -5.86 -16.53
N LEU A 40 -20.83 -5.19 -15.93
CA LEU A 40 -20.97 -4.56 -14.62
C LEU A 40 -21.57 -3.14 -14.74
N PRO A 41 -22.55 -2.77 -13.90
CA PRO A 41 -22.96 -1.37 -13.71
C PRO A 41 -21.82 -0.52 -13.13
N ASP A 42 -21.77 0.79 -13.43
CA ASP A 42 -20.69 1.67 -12.96
C ASP A 42 -20.55 1.67 -11.42
N MET A 43 -21.66 1.64 -10.69
CA MET A 43 -21.65 1.59 -9.21
C MET A 43 -21.02 0.30 -8.68
N GLU A 44 -21.33 -0.85 -9.28
CA GLU A 44 -20.77 -2.14 -8.84
C GLU A 44 -19.26 -2.21 -9.13
N VAL A 45 -18.78 -1.60 -10.23
CA VAL A 45 -17.34 -1.49 -10.48
C VAL A 45 -16.68 -0.64 -9.38
N VAL A 46 -17.28 0.49 -8.99
CA VAL A 46 -16.76 1.32 -7.90
C VAL A 46 -16.72 0.53 -6.60
N ASP A 47 -17.77 -0.20 -6.27
CA ASP A 47 -17.85 -1.01 -5.05
C ASP A 47 -16.79 -2.12 -5.04
N GLN A 48 -16.59 -2.83 -6.15
CA GLN A 48 -15.53 -3.83 -6.26
C GLN A 48 -14.14 -3.21 -6.14
N LEU A 49 -13.91 -2.03 -6.71
CA LEU A 49 -12.63 -1.34 -6.59
C LEU A 49 -12.36 -0.87 -5.17
N GLN A 50 -13.37 -0.37 -4.47
CA GLN A 50 -13.27 -0.03 -3.04
C GLN A 50 -12.96 -1.30 -2.23
N ALA A 51 -13.67 -2.39 -2.50
CA ALA A 51 -13.44 -3.67 -1.83
C ALA A 51 -12.02 -4.20 -2.04
N VAL A 52 -11.48 -4.19 -3.28
CA VAL A 52 -10.09 -4.63 -3.54
C VAL A 52 -9.07 -3.70 -2.88
N ARG A 53 -9.34 -2.39 -2.87
CA ARG A 53 -8.48 -1.40 -2.22
C ARG A 53 -8.39 -1.64 -0.71
N ASP A 54 -9.45 -2.17 -0.13
CA ASP A 54 -9.53 -2.45 1.30
C ASP A 54 -8.96 -3.83 1.66
N LEU A 55 -8.57 -4.65 0.67
CA LEU A 55 -7.87 -5.92 0.87
C LEU A 55 -6.34 -5.75 0.88
N PRO A 56 -5.58 -6.70 1.46
CA PRO A 56 -4.12 -6.68 1.50
C PRO A 56 -3.51 -7.05 0.14
N SER A 57 -3.87 -6.28 -0.90
CA SER A 57 -3.45 -6.48 -2.28
C SER A 57 -2.41 -5.45 -2.72
N GLY A 58 -1.62 -5.78 -3.75
CA GLY A 58 -0.68 -4.84 -4.36
C GLY A 58 -1.35 -3.73 -5.18
N GLY A 59 -2.68 -3.81 -5.37
CA GLY A 59 -3.49 -3.01 -6.29
C GLY A 59 -4.50 -3.90 -7.01
N TYR A 60 -5.06 -3.42 -8.13
CA TYR A 60 -6.02 -4.17 -8.95
C TYR A 60 -5.66 -4.07 -10.44
N ALA A 61 -6.22 -4.97 -11.24
CA ALA A 61 -6.18 -4.91 -12.69
C ALA A 61 -7.61 -4.83 -13.24
N LEU A 62 -7.81 -4.04 -14.29
CA LEU A 62 -9.12 -3.89 -14.95
C LEU A 62 -9.15 -4.73 -16.23
N PHE A 63 -10.23 -5.49 -16.42
CA PHE A 63 -10.44 -6.32 -17.60
C PHE A 63 -11.89 -6.22 -18.08
N ALA A 64 -12.24 -6.30 -19.36
CA ALA A 64 -11.44 -6.00 -20.53
C ALA A 64 -11.52 -4.49 -20.81
N SER A 65 -10.41 -3.87 -21.21
CA SER A 65 -10.32 -2.42 -21.47
C SER A 65 -11.28 -1.93 -22.57
N GLU A 66 -11.71 -2.81 -23.47
CA GLU A 66 -12.72 -2.51 -24.51
C GLU A 66 -14.09 -2.12 -23.92
N HIS A 67 -14.36 -2.53 -22.68
CA HIS A 67 -15.59 -2.17 -21.95
C HIS A 67 -15.38 -0.95 -21.04
N PHE A 68 -14.26 -0.25 -21.16
CA PHE A 68 -13.99 0.97 -20.40
C PHE A 68 -14.90 2.10 -20.90
N ARG A 69 -15.88 2.49 -20.08
CA ARG A 69 -16.83 3.57 -20.39
C ARG A 69 -16.26 4.94 -20.00
N PRO A 70 -16.55 6.02 -20.76
CA PRO A 70 -16.12 7.37 -20.39
C PRO A 70 -16.63 7.84 -19.01
N SER A 71 -17.81 7.39 -18.59
CA SER A 71 -18.36 7.65 -17.25
C SER A 71 -17.43 7.12 -16.16
N PHE A 72 -16.90 5.91 -16.35
CA PHE A 72 -15.94 5.29 -15.45
C PHE A 72 -14.59 6.02 -15.42
N GLY A 73 -14.12 6.49 -16.59
CA GLY A 73 -12.93 7.35 -16.66
C GLY A 73 -13.06 8.62 -15.80
N LYS A 74 -14.24 9.25 -15.82
CA LYS A 74 -14.51 10.42 -14.97
C LYS A 74 -14.51 10.07 -13.48
N LEU A 75 -15.04 8.91 -13.09
CA LEU A 75 -15.02 8.43 -11.71
C LEU A 75 -13.58 8.21 -11.21
N LEU A 76 -12.71 7.61 -12.03
CA LEU A 76 -11.30 7.39 -11.67
C LEU A 76 -10.48 8.70 -11.59
N GLN A 77 -10.88 9.74 -12.32
CA GLN A 77 -10.19 11.04 -12.35
C GLN A 77 -10.55 11.96 -11.17
N GLN A 78 -11.53 11.60 -10.33
CA GLN A 78 -11.97 12.43 -9.19
C GLN A 78 -10.89 12.58 -8.09
N ALA A 79 -9.85 11.75 -8.11
CA ALA A 79 -8.69 11.91 -7.25
C ALA A 79 -7.47 12.34 -8.11
N PRO A 80 -6.96 13.58 -7.98
CA PRO A 80 -5.71 13.94 -8.63
C PRO A 80 -4.62 13.00 -8.14
N ILE A 81 -3.98 12.28 -9.06
CA ILE A 81 -2.83 11.41 -8.76
C ILE A 81 -1.60 12.33 -8.76
N PRO A 82 -0.95 12.60 -7.61
CA PRO A 82 0.30 13.33 -7.58
C PRO A 82 1.33 12.61 -8.46
N ASP A 83 2.28 13.32 -9.07
CA ASP A 83 3.32 12.67 -9.90
C ASP A 83 4.09 11.58 -9.13
N GLU A 84 4.21 11.74 -7.82
CA GLU A 84 4.81 10.77 -6.90
C GLU A 84 4.01 9.46 -6.76
N ALA A 85 2.70 9.49 -7.02
CA ALA A 85 1.81 8.33 -7.01
C ALA A 85 1.78 7.57 -8.35
N ARG A 86 2.44 8.07 -9.40
CA ARG A 86 2.66 7.35 -10.67
C ARG A 86 3.74 6.26 -10.56
N VAL A 87 4.32 6.08 -9.37
CA VAL A 87 5.34 5.08 -9.12
C VAL A 87 4.70 3.69 -9.13
N LEU A 88 5.05 2.88 -10.13
CA LEU A 88 4.53 1.52 -10.27
C LEU A 88 5.05 0.61 -9.13
N PRO A 89 4.16 -0.09 -8.38
CA PRO A 89 4.55 -0.93 -7.25
C PRO A 89 5.60 -2.00 -7.59
N HIS A 90 5.49 -2.63 -8.75
CA HIS A 90 6.45 -3.65 -9.17
C HIS A 90 7.81 -3.08 -9.60
N ARG A 91 7.89 -1.78 -9.95
CA ARG A 91 9.15 -1.13 -10.38
C ARG A 91 9.92 -0.51 -9.22
N ARG A 92 9.23 0.08 -8.25
CA ARG A 92 9.85 0.69 -7.07
C ARG A 92 9.10 0.30 -5.78
N PRO A 93 9.12 -1.00 -5.41
CA PRO A 93 8.29 -1.52 -4.32
C PRO A 93 8.55 -0.82 -2.98
N PHE A 94 9.83 -0.56 -2.65
CA PHE A 94 10.21 0.12 -1.41
C PHE A 94 9.74 1.57 -1.34
N ARG A 95 9.79 2.30 -2.47
CA ARG A 95 9.27 3.67 -2.53
C ARG A 95 7.75 3.68 -2.36
N VAL A 96 7.04 2.75 -2.99
CA VAL A 96 5.59 2.63 -2.85
C VAL A 96 5.20 2.24 -1.42
N ALA A 97 5.94 1.32 -0.78
CA ALA A 97 5.73 0.95 0.62
C ALA A 97 5.80 2.18 1.54
N TYR A 98 6.85 3.00 1.38
CA TYR A 98 7.01 4.25 2.12
C TYR A 98 5.87 5.24 1.86
N LEU A 99 5.50 5.48 0.59
CA LEU A 99 4.42 6.40 0.24
C LEU A 99 3.07 5.95 0.81
N ARG A 100 2.72 4.65 0.67
CA ARG A 100 1.48 4.09 1.21
C ARG A 100 1.37 4.25 2.72
N PHE A 101 2.47 4.04 3.43
CA PHE A 101 2.50 4.26 4.88
C PHE A 101 2.42 5.74 5.24
N SER A 102 3.09 6.62 4.49
CA SER A 102 2.99 8.08 4.68
C SER A 102 1.54 8.56 4.56
N ASP A 103 0.81 8.08 3.56
CA ASP A 103 -0.60 8.43 3.35
C ASP A 103 -1.50 7.87 4.45
N LEU A 104 -1.26 6.63 4.89
CA LEU A 104 -1.97 6.04 6.03
C LEU A 104 -1.75 6.86 7.31
N ARG A 105 -0.53 7.32 7.55
CA ARG A 105 -0.21 8.18 8.69
C ARG A 105 -0.92 9.54 8.62
N LYS A 106 -0.96 10.17 7.45
CA LYS A 106 -1.69 11.43 7.23
C LYS A 106 -3.19 11.25 7.48
N GLU A 107 -3.76 10.12 7.06
CA GLU A 107 -5.17 9.79 7.32
C GLU A 107 -5.45 9.67 8.81
N TRP A 108 -4.64 8.89 9.55
CA TRP A 108 -4.78 8.80 11.01
C TRP A 108 -4.68 10.17 11.68
N GLN A 109 -3.70 10.98 11.28
CA GLN A 109 -3.54 12.34 11.80
C GLN A 109 -4.78 13.20 11.52
N THR A 110 -5.28 13.21 10.29
CA THR A 110 -6.47 13.97 9.90
C THR A 110 -7.72 13.55 10.69
N LEU A 111 -7.83 12.26 11.02
CA LEU A 111 -8.94 11.77 11.83
C LEU A 111 -8.80 12.15 13.29
N MET A 112 -7.59 12.13 13.85
CA MET A 112 -7.35 12.60 15.22
C MET A 112 -7.56 14.10 15.35
N ASP A 113 -7.03 14.89 14.41
CA ASP A 113 -7.17 16.36 14.41
C ASP A 113 -8.62 16.81 14.26
N GLY A 114 -9.44 15.98 13.61
CA GLY A 114 -10.88 16.21 13.45
C GLY A 114 -11.74 15.50 14.49
N ASP A 115 -11.19 15.02 15.61
CA ASP A 115 -11.91 14.29 16.68
C ASP A 115 -12.71 13.06 16.21
N ARG A 116 -12.33 12.51 15.05
CA ARG A 116 -12.94 11.34 14.43
C ARG A 116 -12.18 10.05 14.72
N LEU A 117 -11.03 10.11 15.38
CA LEU A 117 -10.29 8.95 15.88
C LEU A 117 -9.76 9.29 17.27
N TRP A 118 -10.09 8.45 18.25
CA TRP A 118 -9.67 8.67 19.63
C TRP A 118 -8.69 7.58 20.08
N ILE A 119 -7.47 7.97 20.41
CA ILE A 119 -6.45 7.12 21.06
C ILE A 119 -6.11 7.75 22.42
N ARG A 120 -6.22 6.98 23.52
CA ARG A 120 -6.10 7.49 24.91
C ARG A 120 -4.74 7.23 25.53
N GLY A 121 -4.26 8.21 26.31
CA GLY A 121 -3.18 8.03 27.27
C GLY A 121 -1.94 7.39 26.69
N GLU A 122 -1.43 6.36 27.36
CA GLU A 122 -0.21 5.64 26.97
C GLU A 122 -0.29 5.01 25.57
N ASN A 123 -1.47 4.52 25.16
CA ASN A 123 -1.65 3.94 23.82
C ASN A 123 -1.33 4.96 22.72
N ARG A 124 -1.63 6.25 22.94
CA ARG A 124 -1.32 7.30 21.97
C ARG A 124 0.19 7.50 21.84
N VAL A 125 0.89 7.57 22.96
CA VAL A 125 2.34 7.74 22.98
C VAL A 125 3.04 6.55 22.30
N GLN A 126 2.63 5.32 22.64
CA GLN A 126 3.18 4.11 22.04
C GLN A 126 2.90 4.03 20.53
N TRP A 127 1.66 4.33 20.11
CA TRP A 127 1.29 4.38 18.70
C TRP A 127 2.10 5.43 17.92
N GLU A 128 2.25 6.66 18.45
CA GLU A 128 3.05 7.72 17.83
C GLU A 128 4.51 7.29 17.65
N GLN A 129 5.11 6.70 18.69
CA GLN A 129 6.49 6.21 18.66
C GLN A 129 6.70 5.09 17.62
N GLN A 130 5.85 4.06 17.63
CA GLN A 130 5.97 2.95 16.67
C GLN A 130 5.66 3.43 15.24
N SER A 131 4.67 4.30 15.06
CA SER A 131 4.35 4.93 13.77
C SER A 131 5.54 5.73 13.22
N GLN A 132 6.23 6.50 14.08
CA GLN A 132 7.42 7.25 13.68
C GLN A 132 8.63 6.35 13.39
N SER A 133 8.80 5.26 14.15
CA SER A 133 9.85 4.27 13.92
C SER A 133 9.67 3.57 12.57
N LEU A 134 8.45 3.10 12.28
CA LEU A 134 8.08 2.48 11.01
C LEU A 134 8.23 3.44 9.84
N TYR A 135 7.83 4.71 10.01
CA TYR A 135 8.02 5.73 8.98
C TYR A 135 9.50 5.88 8.60
N ARG A 136 10.39 5.99 9.59
CA ARG A 136 11.84 6.16 9.37
C ARG A 136 12.46 4.93 8.73
N SER A 137 12.09 3.72 9.16
CA SER A 137 12.62 2.50 8.56
C SER A 137 12.17 2.32 7.10
N LEU A 138 10.91 2.63 6.78
CA LEU A 138 10.42 2.60 5.40
C LEU A 138 11.08 3.67 4.52
N ASP A 139 11.27 4.89 5.05
CA ASP A 139 12.01 5.94 4.34
C ASP A 139 13.45 5.50 4.03
N LEU A 140 14.14 4.93 5.03
CA LEU A 140 15.49 4.42 4.87
C LEU A 140 15.57 3.31 3.82
N VAL A 141 14.67 2.32 3.86
CA VAL A 141 14.60 1.25 2.85
C VAL A 141 14.32 1.82 1.45
N SER A 142 13.51 2.87 1.34
CA SER A 142 13.22 3.50 0.06
C SER A 142 14.43 4.18 -0.59
N ARG A 143 15.40 4.64 0.21
CA ARG A 143 16.60 5.36 -0.24
C ARG A 143 17.83 4.46 -0.32
N GLN A 144 17.96 3.53 0.60
CA GLN A 144 19.11 2.63 0.77
C GLN A 144 18.62 1.20 1.01
N PRO A 145 18.10 0.51 -0.01
CA PRO A 145 17.58 -0.84 0.19
C PRO A 145 18.74 -1.83 0.35
N ASN A 146 18.76 -2.48 1.50
CA ASN A 146 19.62 -3.63 1.82
C ASN A 146 18.88 -4.57 2.78
N LEU A 147 19.39 -5.78 2.96
CA LEU A 147 18.73 -6.81 3.78
C LEU A 147 18.52 -6.38 5.24
N ALA A 148 19.48 -5.66 5.84
CA ALA A 148 19.37 -5.19 7.22
C ALA A 148 18.25 -4.15 7.37
N ASN A 149 18.20 -3.15 6.47
CA ASN A 149 17.17 -2.12 6.46
C ASN A 149 15.79 -2.71 6.20
N ILE A 150 15.68 -3.67 5.27
CA ILE A 150 14.42 -4.37 4.98
C ILE A 150 13.97 -5.16 6.21
N GLY A 151 14.84 -5.95 6.83
CA GLY A 151 14.53 -6.71 8.04
C GLY A 151 14.04 -5.82 9.18
N GLN A 152 14.68 -4.66 9.39
CA GLN A 152 14.23 -3.70 10.40
C GLN A 152 12.86 -3.08 10.07
N ALA A 153 12.60 -2.75 8.80
CA ALA A 153 11.30 -2.23 8.39
C ALA A 153 10.18 -3.26 8.58
N ARG A 154 10.41 -4.52 8.21
CA ARG A 154 9.46 -5.63 8.40
C ARG A 154 9.18 -5.87 9.89
N LYS A 155 10.21 -5.86 10.74
CA LYS A 155 10.04 -5.96 12.20
C LYS A 155 9.17 -4.83 12.78
N ASN A 156 9.45 -3.58 12.38
CA ASN A 156 8.65 -2.43 12.81
C ASN A 156 7.20 -2.52 12.30
N LEU A 157 7.00 -3.06 11.09
CA LEU A 157 5.68 -3.22 10.49
C LEU A 157 4.85 -4.29 11.19
N SER A 158 5.45 -5.44 11.52
CA SER A 158 4.80 -6.50 12.30
C SER A 158 4.35 -5.98 13.67
N ALA A 159 5.26 -5.31 14.40
CA ALA A 159 4.94 -4.73 15.70
C ALA A 159 3.80 -3.70 15.61
N MET A 160 3.80 -2.86 14.56
CA MET A 160 2.72 -1.91 14.33
C MET A 160 1.38 -2.62 14.09
N ALA A 161 1.36 -3.64 13.23
CA ALA A 161 0.15 -4.38 12.88
C ALA A 161 -0.43 -5.17 14.06
N GLU A 162 0.43 -5.77 14.89
CA GLU A 162 0.05 -6.52 16.09
C GLU A 162 -0.55 -5.61 17.17
N ASN A 163 0.04 -4.42 17.39
CA ASN A 163 -0.39 -3.50 18.45
C ASN A 163 -1.57 -2.61 18.03
N LEU A 164 -1.82 -2.43 16.73
CA LEU A 164 -2.87 -1.54 16.21
C LEU A 164 -4.25 -1.77 16.85
N PRO A 165 -4.76 -3.02 16.98
CA PRO A 165 -6.08 -3.27 17.56
C PRO A 165 -6.17 -2.87 19.04
N GLN A 166 -5.08 -3.00 19.78
CA GLN A 166 -5.02 -2.61 21.19
C GLN A 166 -5.11 -1.10 21.35
N TRP A 167 -4.32 -0.34 20.58
CA TRP A 167 -4.34 1.12 20.69
C TRP A 167 -5.64 1.73 20.19
N MET A 168 -6.21 1.17 19.13
CA MET A 168 -7.43 1.64 18.48
C MET A 168 -8.67 0.85 18.91
N ARG A 169 -8.68 0.34 20.16
CA ARG A 169 -9.78 -0.50 20.67
C ARG A 169 -11.16 0.13 20.50
N LEU A 170 -11.31 1.43 20.77
CA LEU A 170 -12.59 2.14 20.59
C LEU A 170 -13.00 2.15 19.11
N GLU A 171 -12.08 2.46 18.20
CA GLU A 171 -12.33 2.41 16.76
C GLU A 171 -12.70 0.98 16.31
N GLY A 172 -12.07 -0.05 16.89
CA GLY A 172 -12.42 -1.45 16.60
C GLY A 172 -13.84 -1.84 17.03
N ILE A 173 -14.40 -1.16 18.04
CA ILE A 173 -15.78 -1.37 18.49
C ILE A 173 -16.76 -0.57 17.63
N GLU A 174 -16.49 0.72 17.42
CA GLU A 174 -17.42 1.63 16.73
C GLU A 174 -17.38 1.48 15.21
N ARG A 175 -16.21 1.18 14.65
CA ARG A 175 -15.93 1.18 13.21
C ARG A 175 -14.99 0.01 12.84
N PRO A 176 -15.41 -1.24 13.09
CA PRO A 176 -14.58 -2.44 12.88
C PRO A 176 -14.06 -2.55 11.44
N TYR A 177 -14.86 -2.13 10.46
CA TYR A 177 -14.47 -2.11 9.05
C TYR A 177 -13.22 -1.25 8.81
N ARG A 178 -13.18 -0.03 9.37
CA ARG A 178 -12.05 0.88 9.15
C ARG A 178 -10.76 0.35 9.75
N LEU A 179 -10.84 -0.22 10.96
CA LEU A 179 -9.69 -0.86 11.59
C LEU A 179 -9.18 -2.06 10.76
N ALA A 180 -10.09 -2.86 10.20
CA ALA A 180 -9.72 -3.95 9.31
C ALA A 180 -9.02 -3.44 8.02
N THR A 181 -9.56 -2.40 7.39
CA THR A 181 -8.93 -1.75 6.22
C THR A 181 -7.52 -1.26 6.53
N TRP A 182 -7.29 -0.65 7.71
CA TRP A 182 -5.95 -0.20 8.10
C TRP A 182 -4.97 -1.37 8.28
N ARG A 183 -5.41 -2.48 8.87
CA ARG A 183 -4.59 -3.70 8.97
C ARG A 183 -4.24 -4.26 7.60
N ASN A 184 -5.23 -4.37 6.71
CA ASN A 184 -5.03 -4.84 5.35
C ASN A 184 -4.04 -3.95 4.57
N ARG A 185 -4.07 -2.63 4.81
CA ARG A 185 -3.09 -1.71 4.22
C ARG A 185 -1.67 -1.91 4.78
N LEU A 186 -1.50 -2.25 6.06
CA LEU A 186 -0.20 -2.61 6.62
C LEU A 186 0.32 -3.93 6.00
N GLU A 187 -0.54 -4.93 5.84
CA GLU A 187 -0.18 -6.20 5.18
C GLU A 187 0.20 -6.00 3.70
N SER A 188 -0.50 -5.10 2.99
CA SER A 188 -0.13 -4.70 1.63
C SER A 188 1.26 -4.05 1.56
N ILE A 189 1.64 -3.27 2.58
CA ILE A 189 2.99 -2.70 2.69
C ILE A 189 4.02 -3.82 2.91
N GLU A 190 3.71 -4.83 3.75
CA GLU A 190 4.59 -5.99 3.98
C GLU A 190 4.80 -6.79 2.68
N ALA A 191 3.74 -7.02 1.91
CA ALA A 191 3.82 -7.68 0.62
C ALA A 191 4.74 -6.94 -0.37
N LEU A 192 4.77 -5.59 -0.34
CA LEU A 192 5.70 -4.79 -1.14
C LEU A 192 7.16 -4.98 -0.70
N LEU A 193 7.42 -4.99 0.61
CA LEU A 193 8.76 -5.24 1.15
C LEU A 193 9.27 -6.61 0.72
N ARG A 194 8.45 -7.65 0.93
CA ARG A 194 8.78 -9.04 0.59
C ARG A 194 8.93 -9.25 -0.92
N TYR A 195 8.12 -8.58 -1.74
CA TYR A 195 8.27 -8.64 -3.20
C TYR A 195 9.59 -8.01 -3.68
N GLY A 196 10.00 -6.90 -3.05
CA GLY A 196 11.22 -6.18 -3.40
C GLY A 196 12.50 -6.91 -2.99
N GLU A 197 12.48 -7.64 -1.88
CA GLU A 197 13.66 -8.28 -1.28
C GLU A 197 14.43 -9.21 -2.25
N PRO A 198 13.81 -10.19 -2.95
CA PRO A 198 14.53 -11.01 -3.94
C PRO A 198 15.04 -10.24 -5.17
N ARG A 199 14.59 -8.98 -5.35
CA ARG A 199 14.91 -8.13 -6.51
C ARG A 199 15.91 -7.04 -6.15
N LEU A 200 16.50 -7.10 -4.96
CA LEU A 200 17.39 -6.07 -4.41
C LEU A 200 18.48 -5.63 -5.39
N GLY A 201 19.18 -6.57 -6.02
CA GLY A 201 20.25 -6.26 -6.98
C GLY A 201 19.76 -5.43 -8.18
N LYS A 202 18.60 -5.78 -8.75
CA LYS A 202 17.99 -5.03 -9.86
C LYS A 202 17.52 -3.65 -9.40
N ILE A 203 16.96 -3.55 -8.19
CA ILE A 203 16.48 -2.29 -7.63
C ILE A 203 17.65 -1.33 -7.36
N ASN A 204 18.75 -1.81 -6.77
CA ASN A 204 19.94 -1.00 -6.50
C ASN A 204 20.64 -0.51 -7.77
N ALA A 205 20.68 -1.33 -8.82
CA ALA A 205 21.18 -0.90 -10.14
C ALA A 205 20.36 0.27 -10.71
N ASN A 206 19.03 0.20 -10.61
CA ASN A 206 18.11 1.25 -11.08
C ASN A 206 18.19 2.54 -10.25
N LEU A 207 18.47 2.45 -8.95
CA LEU A 207 18.67 3.62 -8.08
C LEU A 207 19.97 4.35 -8.45
N SER A 208 21.05 3.60 -8.69
CA SER A 208 22.36 4.15 -9.07
C SER A 208 22.32 4.81 -10.46
N ALA A 209 21.61 4.22 -11.42
CA ALA A 209 21.46 4.77 -12.77
C ALA A 209 20.67 6.09 -12.84
N ASN A 210 19.83 6.38 -11.83
CA ASN A 210 19.00 7.59 -11.77
C ASN A 210 19.62 8.70 -10.90
N GLN A 211 20.83 8.52 -10.37
CA GLN A 211 21.54 9.62 -9.71
C GLN A 211 22.17 10.54 -10.78
N PRO A 212 21.96 11.87 -10.71
CA PRO A 212 22.61 12.79 -11.63
C PRO A 212 24.13 12.63 -11.49
N LYS A 213 24.82 12.39 -12.60
CA LYS A 213 26.29 12.40 -12.63
C LYS A 213 26.75 13.74 -12.05
N GLN A 214 27.35 13.73 -10.87
CA GLN A 214 28.00 14.93 -10.34
C GLN A 214 29.05 15.36 -11.37
N GLY A 215 28.88 16.58 -11.87
CA GLY A 215 29.72 17.14 -12.92
C GLY A 215 31.18 17.09 -12.52
N THR A 216 31.99 16.50 -13.39
CA THR A 216 33.44 16.63 -13.37
C THR A 216 33.76 18.11 -13.53
N VAL A 217 34.01 18.82 -12.44
CA VAL A 217 34.59 20.15 -12.48
C VAL A 217 36.05 19.93 -12.89
N ALA A 218 36.36 20.20 -14.16
CA ALA A 218 37.72 20.26 -14.64
C ALA A 218 38.48 21.32 -13.83
N PRO A 219 39.72 21.04 -13.40
CA PRO A 219 40.55 22.07 -12.79
C PRO A 219 40.81 23.15 -13.83
N LYS A 220 40.56 24.41 -13.47
CA LYS A 220 41.08 25.55 -14.23
C LYS A 220 42.59 25.54 -14.05
N ASP A 221 43.30 25.39 -15.17
CA ASP A 221 44.72 25.66 -15.24
C ASP A 221 44.98 27.13 -14.90
N GLU A 222 45.87 27.36 -13.92
CA GLU A 222 46.54 28.63 -13.64
C GLU A 222 47.91 28.65 -14.31
#